data_AF-A0A9P4WSF7-F1
#
_entry.id   AF-A0A9P4WSF7-F1
#
_cell.length_a   1.000
_cell.length_b   1.000
_cell.length_c   1.000
_cell.angle_alpha   90.00
_cell.angle_beta   90.00
_cell.angle_gamma   90.00
#
_symmetry.space_group_name_H-M   'P 1'
#
loop_
_entity.id
_entity.type
_entity.pdbx_description
1 polymer ?
#
loop_
_entity_poly.entity_id
_entity_poly.type
_entity_poly.pdbx_seq_one_letter_code
_entity_poly.pdbx_strand_id
1 'polypeptide(L)'
;MPKAVCTSARSRASKATNDVTRRTRSGGKHSRHHLPPTGKTLVKRRTPKPPAFAFLARSQDIINADPNKQVRLFSLPRELLQQITSQLPLISIICLTLTCKEAAEAIGTQSWANYKKEKRWSMDRNGFIELLARDWGDVLDFCERCDTLHPPLPPPRSHRETKLTKWCLGQEAMIDYLPKDAAHGYNPVFVHIANAIGESQDFASKGATGPLVDTMSGSFTITKDDLTWSLDSSAQRIDGNLVVKHVHTFRSQTRKSLGQADLLNLPIRLCPHQSTTTTTPEPSIGLRSHWGGQGKIVEQNGRLLTHAIASVFPVSAQQAVDVTSLKPLTSSEQAQASAAEAGEDVYWRCRACPTKYRVRRSADAVTITSWHSFGRDLFHASKYWKMLVRRTGTTLGRDKRNDEWWSPSRTVPDFVCELE
;
A
#
# COMPACT_ATOMS: atom_id res chain seq x y z
N MET A 1 0.87 -2.19 56.05
CA MET A 1 0.87 -3.57 56.58
C MET A 1 0.83 -4.56 55.41
N PRO A 2 1.32 -5.80 55.58
CA PRO A 2 2.55 -6.29 54.94
C PRO A 2 2.37 -7.24 53.74
N LYS A 3 3.53 -7.57 53.15
CA LYS A 3 3.87 -8.54 52.09
C LYS A 3 2.99 -9.81 52.05
N ALA A 4 2.74 -10.29 50.84
CA ALA A 4 2.63 -11.73 50.58
C ALA A 4 3.26 -12.10 49.22
N VAL A 5 4.50 -12.57 49.30
CA VAL A 5 5.08 -13.53 48.34
C VAL A 5 4.39 -14.86 48.62
N CYS A 6 3.92 -15.58 47.60
CA CYS A 6 3.70 -17.02 47.71
C CYS A 6 4.20 -17.75 46.47
N THR A 7 5.20 -18.57 46.75
CA THR A 7 5.84 -19.61 45.98
C THR A 7 4.89 -20.76 45.63
N SER A 8 5.12 -21.33 44.43
CA SER A 8 5.11 -22.76 44.07
C SER A 8 4.74 -23.77 45.18
N ALA A 9 3.77 -24.63 44.88
CA ALA A 9 3.67 -25.98 45.44
C ALA A 9 3.39 -27.01 44.34
N ARG A 10 4.35 -27.93 44.19
CA ARG A 10 4.27 -29.18 43.43
C ARG A 10 3.39 -30.21 44.16
N SER A 11 2.72 -31.08 43.40
CA SER A 11 2.68 -32.52 43.65
C SER A 11 2.71 -33.24 42.28
N ARG A 12 3.80 -33.93 41.91
CA ARG A 12 4.18 -35.34 42.22
C ARG A 12 3.10 -36.33 41.76
N ALA A 13 3.36 -37.45 41.09
CA ALA A 13 4.52 -38.14 40.50
C ALA A 13 3.87 -39.28 39.65
N SER A 14 4.48 -39.91 38.64
CA SER A 14 5.56 -40.92 38.75
C SER A 14 5.85 -41.45 37.33
N LYS A 15 7.10 -41.31 36.84
CA LYS A 15 8.15 -42.35 36.71
C LYS A 15 8.00 -43.32 35.52
N ALA A 16 8.97 -43.24 34.59
CA ALA A 16 9.82 -44.33 34.08
C ALA A 16 10.60 -43.81 32.85
N THR A 17 11.84 -43.32 33.01
CA THR A 17 13.15 -44.02 32.86
C THR A 17 13.65 -44.21 31.43
N ASN A 18 14.89 -43.73 31.25
CA ASN A 18 15.96 -44.09 30.29
C ASN A 18 15.86 -43.46 28.89
N ASP A 19 16.69 -42.47 28.53
CA ASP A 19 18.16 -42.44 28.35
C ASP A 19 18.58 -42.83 26.91
N VAL A 20 19.64 -42.17 26.44
CA VAL A 20 20.54 -42.56 25.34
C VAL A 20 20.22 -42.10 23.89
N THR A 21 20.88 -40.97 23.56
CA THR A 21 21.70 -40.71 22.35
C THR A 21 21.10 -40.51 20.94
N ARG A 22 21.31 -39.28 20.46
CA ARG A 22 22.09 -38.92 19.25
C ARG A 22 22.67 -40.11 18.46
N ARG A 23 22.08 -40.44 17.31
CA ARG A 23 22.71 -41.30 16.30
C ARG A 23 22.72 -40.67 14.91
N THR A 24 23.95 -40.40 14.48
CA THR A 24 24.43 -40.22 13.12
C THR A 24 23.94 -41.32 12.19
N ARG A 25 23.51 -40.94 10.98
CA ARG A 25 23.07 -41.85 9.93
C ARG A 25 24.30 -42.38 9.17
N SER A 26 24.69 -43.61 9.45
CA SER A 26 25.73 -44.34 8.74
C SER A 26 25.21 -45.71 8.30
N GLY A 27 25.45 -46.06 7.03
CA GLY A 27 25.75 -47.42 6.59
C GLY A 27 24.57 -48.37 6.37
N GLY A 28 24.14 -48.49 5.10
CA GLY A 28 23.50 -49.69 4.59
C GLY A 28 24.44 -50.41 3.63
N LYS A 29 24.95 -51.57 4.02
CA LYS A 29 25.59 -52.58 3.15
C LYS A 29 24.64 -53.76 3.02
N HIS A 30 24.51 -54.30 1.81
CA HIS A 30 24.39 -55.72 1.38
C HIS A 30 24.12 -55.65 -0.15
N SER A 31 24.68 -56.45 -1.05
CA SER A 31 25.02 -57.86 -0.99
C SER A 31 26.20 -58.21 -1.91
N ARG A 32 26.88 -59.32 -1.58
CA ARG A 32 28.00 -59.93 -2.33
C ARG A 32 27.44 -60.86 -3.41
N HIS A 33 27.97 -60.76 -4.63
CA HIS A 33 28.15 -61.90 -5.52
C HIS A 33 29.55 -61.82 -6.16
N HIS A 34 30.28 -62.92 -6.04
CA HIS A 34 31.63 -63.13 -6.57
C HIS A 34 31.57 -63.55 -8.04
N LEU A 35 32.43 -62.96 -8.88
CA LEU A 35 33.09 -63.59 -10.04
C LEU A 35 34.51 -62.99 -10.19
N PRO A 36 35.50 -63.73 -10.76
CA PRO A 36 36.93 -63.42 -10.66
C PRO A 36 37.43 -62.40 -11.70
N PRO A 37 38.67 -61.87 -11.55
CA PRO A 37 39.12 -60.64 -12.20
C PRO A 37 39.92 -60.91 -13.48
N THR A 38 39.54 -60.27 -14.57
CA THR A 38 40.44 -60.07 -15.72
C THR A 38 40.19 -58.68 -16.32
N GLY A 39 41.25 -57.88 -16.42
CA GLY A 39 41.30 -56.75 -17.35
C GLY A 39 41.42 -55.35 -16.73
N LYS A 40 42.67 -54.87 -16.70
CA LYS A 40 43.08 -53.47 -16.88
C LYS A 40 42.67 -52.47 -15.80
N THR A 41 43.61 -52.26 -14.87
CA THR A 41 43.68 -51.12 -13.95
C THR A 41 43.74 -49.80 -14.74
N LEU A 42 42.58 -49.20 -15.00
CA LEU A 42 42.51 -47.79 -15.41
C LEU A 42 42.84 -46.94 -14.19
N VAL A 43 44.05 -46.39 -14.17
CA VAL A 43 44.48 -45.35 -13.24
C VAL A 43 43.54 -44.16 -13.40
N LYS A 44 42.53 -44.06 -12.52
CA LYS A 44 41.72 -42.83 -12.38
C LYS A 44 42.65 -41.74 -11.87
N ARG A 45 43.20 -40.94 -12.78
CA ARG A 45 43.81 -39.64 -12.49
C ARG A 45 42.78 -38.86 -11.66
N ARG A 46 43.02 -38.69 -10.36
CA ARG A 46 42.26 -37.75 -9.53
C ARG A 46 42.53 -36.37 -10.10
N THR A 47 41.55 -35.82 -10.81
CA THR A 47 41.56 -34.39 -11.12
C THR A 47 41.63 -33.63 -9.80
N PRO A 48 42.60 -32.72 -9.62
CA PRO A 48 42.65 -31.88 -8.44
C PRO A 48 41.32 -31.15 -8.30
N LYS A 49 40.70 -31.21 -7.13
CA LYS A 49 39.55 -30.35 -6.86
C LYS A 49 40.01 -28.91 -7.08
N PRO A 50 39.32 -28.12 -7.91
CA PRO A 50 39.68 -26.72 -8.08
C PRO A 50 39.66 -26.04 -6.70
N PRO A 51 40.58 -25.09 -6.45
CA PRO A 51 40.62 -24.38 -5.18
C PRO A 51 39.26 -23.76 -4.88
N ALA A 52 38.92 -23.66 -3.58
CA ALA A 52 37.73 -22.93 -3.16
C ALA A 52 37.75 -21.54 -3.82
N PHE A 53 36.60 -21.12 -4.38
CA PHE A 53 36.45 -19.86 -5.12
C PHE A 53 37.06 -19.79 -6.54
N ALA A 54 37.40 -20.92 -7.17
CA ALA A 54 37.82 -20.92 -8.58
C ALA A 54 36.80 -20.27 -9.54
N PHE A 55 35.51 -20.23 -9.18
CA PHE A 55 34.47 -19.52 -9.94
C PHE A 55 34.54 -17.99 -9.84
N LEU A 56 35.30 -17.45 -8.88
CA LEU A 56 35.60 -16.02 -8.75
C LEU A 56 36.93 -15.63 -9.41
N ALA A 57 37.77 -16.61 -9.75
CA ALA A 57 39.03 -16.37 -10.42
C ALA A 57 38.79 -15.92 -11.87
N ARG A 58 39.23 -14.71 -12.20
CA ARG A 58 39.17 -14.14 -13.56
C ARG A 58 40.50 -14.40 -14.25
N SER A 59 40.48 -14.64 -15.56
CA SER A 59 41.71 -14.63 -16.36
C SER A 59 42.30 -13.22 -16.39
N GLN A 60 43.62 -13.12 -16.57
CA GLN A 60 44.31 -11.83 -16.61
C GLN A 60 43.77 -10.92 -17.73
N ASP A 61 43.35 -11.49 -18.86
CA ASP A 61 42.76 -10.74 -19.97
C ASP A 61 41.43 -10.07 -19.59
N ILE A 62 40.57 -10.79 -18.85
CA ILE A 62 39.29 -10.25 -18.36
C ILE A 62 39.52 -9.18 -17.28
N ILE A 63 40.60 -9.31 -16.50
CA ILE A 63 41.00 -8.32 -15.50
C ILE A 63 41.51 -7.06 -16.18
N ASN A 64 42.39 -7.18 -17.18
CA ASN A 64 42.98 -6.06 -17.91
C ASN A 64 41.93 -5.30 -18.73
N ALA A 65 40.91 -6.00 -19.23
CA ALA A 65 39.79 -5.42 -19.98
C ALA A 65 38.67 -4.85 -19.08
N ASP A 66 38.80 -4.88 -17.75
CA ASP A 66 37.75 -4.35 -16.85
C ASP A 66 37.65 -2.82 -16.99
N PRO A 67 36.50 -2.27 -17.43
CA PRO A 67 36.36 -0.82 -17.58
C PRO A 67 36.50 -0.07 -16.26
N ASN A 68 36.26 -0.72 -15.12
CA ASN A 68 36.41 -0.10 -13.80
C ASN A 68 37.88 0.22 -13.46
N LYS A 69 38.85 -0.49 -14.04
CA LYS A 69 40.29 -0.18 -13.86
C LYS A 69 40.68 1.18 -14.45
N GLN A 70 39.92 1.65 -15.43
CA GLN A 70 40.18 2.91 -16.12
C GLN A 70 39.51 4.11 -15.42
N VAL A 71 38.69 3.85 -14.39
CA VAL A 71 38.06 4.92 -13.60
C VAL A 71 39.13 5.61 -12.75
N ARG A 72 39.14 6.95 -12.77
CA ARG A 72 40.15 7.78 -12.10
C ARG A 72 40.39 7.39 -10.63
N LEU A 73 39.34 7.02 -9.92
CA LEU A 73 39.41 6.59 -8.52
C LEU A 73 40.26 5.33 -8.34
N PHE A 74 40.12 4.35 -9.23
CA PHE A 74 40.84 3.07 -9.14
C PHE A 74 42.19 3.08 -9.88
N SER A 75 42.48 4.13 -10.64
CA SER A 75 43.83 4.39 -11.17
C SER A 75 44.80 5.00 -10.15
N LEU A 76 44.31 5.39 -8.97
CA LEU A 76 45.16 5.91 -7.89
C LEU A 76 46.03 4.78 -7.30
N PRO A 77 47.24 5.10 -6.81
CA PRO A 77 48.02 4.19 -5.97
C PRO A 77 47.16 3.66 -4.81
N ARG A 78 47.34 2.38 -4.48
CA ARG A 78 46.52 1.68 -3.50
C ARG A 78 46.55 2.36 -2.14
N GLU A 79 47.67 2.95 -1.78
CA GLU A 79 47.91 3.69 -0.54
C GLU A 79 47.00 4.92 -0.46
N LEU A 80 46.81 5.65 -1.56
CA LEU A 80 45.90 6.79 -1.61
C LEU A 80 44.44 6.34 -1.51
N LEU A 81 44.07 5.23 -2.15
CA LEU A 81 42.72 4.68 -2.01
C LEU A 81 42.45 4.20 -0.58
N GLN A 82 43.45 3.60 0.08
CA GLN A 82 43.36 3.23 1.49
C GLN A 82 43.23 4.46 2.39
N GLN A 83 43.95 5.55 2.08
CA GLN A 83 43.82 6.80 2.82
C GLN A 83 42.42 7.42 2.64
N ILE A 84 41.89 7.45 1.42
CA ILE A 84 40.51 7.91 1.14
C ILE A 84 39.51 7.06 1.92
N THR A 85 39.61 5.73 1.83
CA THR A 85 38.67 4.82 2.51
C THR A 85 38.78 4.87 4.03
N SER A 86 39.94 5.21 4.59
CA SER A 86 40.10 5.41 6.04
C SER A 86 39.27 6.58 6.60
N GLN A 87 38.87 7.53 5.75
CA GLN A 87 38.03 8.67 6.13
C GLN A 87 36.53 8.39 5.94
N LEU A 88 36.15 7.23 5.40
CA LEU A 88 34.76 6.87 5.16
C LEU A 88 34.19 6.07 6.34
N PRO A 89 32.89 6.26 6.66
CA PRO A 89 32.18 5.36 7.56
C PRO A 89 32.26 3.91 7.07
N LEU A 90 32.29 2.95 7.99
CA LEU A 90 32.44 1.53 7.67
C LEU A 90 31.42 1.04 6.63
N ILE A 91 30.17 1.46 6.77
CA ILE A 91 29.06 1.13 5.85
C ILE A 91 29.36 1.63 4.44
N SER A 92 29.85 2.86 4.30
CA SER A 92 30.17 3.47 3.00
C SER A 92 31.33 2.74 2.32
N ILE A 93 32.32 2.27 3.08
CA ILE A 93 33.41 1.43 2.56
C ILE A 93 32.84 0.11 2.02
N ILE A 94 31.94 -0.53 2.76
CA ILE A 94 31.31 -1.78 2.36
C ILE A 94 30.48 -1.58 1.08
N CYS A 95 29.64 -0.54 1.02
CA CYS A 95 28.91 -0.20 -0.20
C CYS A 95 29.85 0.02 -1.39
N LEU A 96 30.96 0.75 -1.20
CA LEU A 96 31.97 0.94 -2.23
C LEU A 96 32.57 -0.39 -2.70
N THR A 97 32.80 -1.36 -1.82
CA THR A 97 33.24 -2.71 -2.27
C THR A 97 32.18 -3.50 -3.04
N LEU A 98 30.90 -3.13 -2.95
CA LEU A 98 29.81 -3.78 -3.67
C LEU A 98 29.54 -3.19 -5.05
N THR A 99 30.04 -1.99 -5.34
CA THR A 99 29.76 -1.31 -6.62
C THR A 99 30.42 -2.02 -7.80
N CYS A 100 31.67 -2.47 -7.64
CA CYS A 100 32.38 -3.22 -8.68
C CYS A 100 33.50 -4.11 -8.11
N LYS A 101 33.96 -5.06 -8.93
CA LYS A 101 35.01 -6.01 -8.54
C LYS A 101 36.35 -5.33 -8.26
N GLU A 102 36.67 -4.27 -8.99
CA GLU A 102 37.90 -3.50 -8.79
C GLU A 102 37.92 -2.80 -7.42
N ALA A 103 36.78 -2.22 -7.03
CA ALA A 103 36.63 -1.63 -5.70
C ALA A 103 36.82 -2.67 -4.58
N ALA A 104 36.21 -3.85 -4.74
CA ALA A 104 36.37 -4.96 -3.80
C ALA A 104 37.83 -5.43 -3.69
N GLU A 105 38.55 -5.49 -4.80
CA GLU A 105 39.95 -5.92 -4.85
C GLU A 105 40.89 -4.87 -4.23
N ALA A 106 40.75 -3.61 -4.63
CA ALA A 106 41.64 -2.54 -4.20
C ALA A 106 41.51 -2.24 -2.69
N ILE A 107 40.27 -2.22 -2.19
CA ILE A 107 39.92 -1.96 -0.78
C ILE A 107 40.13 -3.22 0.08
N GLY A 108 39.81 -4.40 -0.46
CA GLY A 108 39.93 -5.69 0.22
C GLY A 108 38.77 -6.03 1.15
N THR A 109 38.94 -7.13 1.91
CA THR A 109 37.87 -7.74 2.72
C THR A 109 37.89 -7.33 4.19
N GLN A 110 38.83 -6.48 4.60
CA GLN A 110 39.00 -6.10 6.02
C GLN A 110 37.80 -5.31 6.55
N SER A 111 37.18 -4.47 5.72
CA SER A 111 35.93 -3.76 6.06
C SER A 111 34.81 -4.75 6.43
N TRP A 112 34.63 -5.80 5.64
CA TRP A 112 33.67 -6.87 5.93
C TRP A 112 34.01 -7.67 7.19
N ALA A 113 35.29 -7.90 7.47
CA ALA A 113 35.73 -8.56 8.69
C ALA A 113 35.48 -7.70 9.93
N ASN A 114 35.70 -6.39 9.82
CA ASN A 114 35.40 -5.42 10.88
C ASN A 114 33.90 -5.33 11.11
N TYR A 115 33.11 -5.29 10.04
CA TYR A 115 31.65 -5.26 10.08
C TYR A 115 31.04 -6.48 10.77
N LYS A 116 31.58 -7.69 10.51
CA LYS A 116 31.16 -8.92 11.20
C LYS A 116 31.44 -8.92 12.70
N LYS A 117 32.39 -8.11 13.18
CA LYS A 117 32.72 -8.00 14.61
C LYS A 117 31.81 -7.00 15.33
N GLU A 118 31.15 -6.10 14.60
CA GLU A 118 30.19 -5.18 15.18
C GLU A 118 28.92 -5.92 15.57
N LYS A 119 28.57 -5.89 16.86
CA LYS A 119 27.29 -6.44 17.38
C LYS A 119 26.06 -5.63 16.92
N ARG A 120 26.23 -4.66 16.02
CA ARG A 120 25.30 -3.56 15.74
C ARG A 120 24.67 -3.61 14.35
N TRP A 121 24.66 -4.78 13.69
CA TRP A 121 24.02 -4.95 12.38
C TRP A 121 22.62 -4.33 12.33
N SER A 122 21.84 -4.35 13.42
CA SER A 122 20.50 -3.79 13.47
C SER A 122 20.42 -2.26 13.52
N MET A 123 21.45 -1.54 13.99
CA MET A 123 21.39 -0.08 14.16
C MET A 123 21.81 0.70 12.90
N ASP A 124 22.66 0.09 12.06
CA ASP A 124 23.26 0.72 10.88
C ASP A 124 22.70 0.17 9.54
N ARG A 125 21.72 -0.74 9.63
CA ARG A 125 21.13 -1.43 8.47
C ARG A 125 20.42 -0.48 7.52
N ASN A 126 19.66 0.49 8.03
CA ASN A 126 18.90 1.41 7.18
C ASN A 126 19.83 2.25 6.31
N GLY A 127 20.88 2.84 6.92
CA GLY A 127 21.88 3.61 6.18
C GLY A 127 22.65 2.76 5.15
N PHE A 128 22.91 1.48 5.45
CA PHE A 128 23.48 0.56 4.47
C PHE A 128 22.55 0.31 3.27
N ILE A 129 21.27 0.07 3.52
CA ILE A 129 20.31 -0.20 2.44
C ILE A 129 20.00 1.05 1.64
N GLU A 130 19.93 2.23 2.26
CA GLU A 130 19.81 3.52 1.58
C GLU A 130 21.00 3.77 0.62
N LEU A 131 22.23 3.51 1.07
CA LEU A 131 23.41 3.64 0.23
C LEU A 131 23.41 2.63 -0.92
N LEU A 132 22.88 1.43 -0.71
CA LEU A 132 22.67 0.48 -1.80
C LEU A 132 21.59 0.96 -2.76
N ALA A 133 20.44 1.45 -2.27
CA ALA A 133 19.34 1.95 -3.09
C ALA A 133 19.79 3.07 -4.04
N ARG A 134 20.65 3.99 -3.56
CA ARG A 134 21.27 5.05 -4.36
C ARG A 134 21.88 4.52 -5.67
N ASP A 135 22.55 3.37 -5.62
CA ASP A 135 23.26 2.81 -6.76
C ASP A 135 22.30 2.15 -7.78
N TRP A 136 21.02 1.96 -7.43
CA TRP A 136 19.96 1.48 -8.33
C TRP A 136 19.12 2.61 -8.95
N GLY A 137 19.34 3.87 -8.56
CA GLY A 137 18.57 5.03 -9.02
C GLY A 137 17.07 4.90 -8.72
N ASP A 138 16.22 5.45 -9.60
CA ASP A 138 14.75 5.46 -9.43
C ASP A 138 14.07 4.10 -9.66
N VAL A 139 14.84 3.02 -9.82
CA VAL A 139 14.32 1.68 -10.12
C VAL A 139 13.85 0.97 -8.85
N LEU A 140 14.48 1.23 -7.70
CA LEU A 140 14.20 0.56 -6.44
C LEU A 140 14.22 1.55 -5.28
N ASP A 141 13.18 1.50 -4.45
CA ASP A 141 13.09 2.21 -3.18
C ASP A 141 13.28 1.25 -2.01
N PHE A 142 13.90 1.77 -0.94
CA PHE A 142 13.96 1.06 0.33
C PHE A 142 12.63 1.17 1.08
N CYS A 143 12.12 0.02 1.52
CA CYS A 143 10.91 -0.05 2.32
C CYS A 143 11.23 -0.33 3.78
N GLU A 144 11.06 0.68 4.63
CA GLU A 144 11.27 0.56 6.08
C GLU A 144 10.37 -0.52 6.73
N ARG A 145 9.20 -0.82 6.14
CA ARG A 145 8.23 -1.75 6.72
C ARG A 145 8.65 -3.21 6.59
N CYS A 146 9.25 -3.58 5.47
CA CYS A 146 9.67 -4.96 5.19
C CYS A 146 11.19 -5.10 5.11
N ASP A 147 11.93 -4.00 5.25
CA ASP A 147 13.38 -3.95 5.33
C ASP A 147 14.05 -4.59 4.10
N THR A 148 13.51 -4.26 2.92
CA THR A 148 13.98 -4.71 1.60
C THR A 148 13.77 -3.63 0.53
N LEU A 149 14.51 -3.75 -0.58
CA LEU A 149 14.34 -2.94 -1.78
C LEU A 149 13.20 -3.47 -2.63
N HIS A 150 12.38 -2.59 -3.17
CA HIS A 150 11.32 -2.93 -4.13
C HIS A 150 11.08 -1.79 -5.13
N PRO A 151 10.43 -2.03 -6.28
CA PRO A 151 10.07 -0.96 -7.19
C PRO A 151 9.30 0.17 -6.49
N PRO A 152 9.50 1.44 -6.88
CA PRO A 152 8.81 2.57 -6.28
C PRO A 152 7.29 2.37 -6.37
N LEU A 153 6.57 2.95 -5.40
CA LEU A 153 5.12 2.88 -5.37
C LEU A 153 4.56 3.61 -6.61
N PRO A 154 3.84 2.92 -7.52
CA PRO A 154 3.26 3.59 -8.69
C PRO A 154 2.19 4.60 -8.27
N PRO A 155 1.97 5.68 -9.05
CA PRO A 155 0.93 6.66 -8.75
C PRO A 155 -0.46 6.00 -8.71
N PRO A 156 -1.47 6.60 -8.05
CA PRO A 156 -2.80 6.01 -7.87
C PRO A 156 -3.43 5.44 -9.15
N ARG A 157 -3.25 6.10 -10.30
CA ARG A 157 -3.75 5.68 -11.63
C ARG A 157 -3.15 4.38 -12.17
N SER A 158 -1.95 4.04 -11.71
CA SER A 158 -1.20 2.84 -12.13
C SER A 158 -1.06 1.83 -10.98
N HIS A 159 -1.42 2.22 -9.76
CA HIS A 159 -1.30 1.36 -8.60
C HIS A 159 -2.29 0.19 -8.64
N ARG A 160 -1.77 -1.01 -8.37
CA ARG A 160 -2.56 -2.23 -8.18
C ARG A 160 -2.08 -2.94 -6.93
N GLU A 161 -2.99 -3.63 -6.24
CA GLU A 161 -2.61 -4.48 -5.13
C GLU A 161 -1.75 -5.64 -5.66
N THR A 162 -0.55 -5.78 -5.12
CA THR A 162 0.40 -6.86 -5.40
C THR A 162 0.69 -7.58 -4.08
N LYS A 163 1.31 -8.76 -4.13
CA LYS A 163 1.75 -9.46 -2.91
C LYS A 163 2.65 -8.56 -2.05
N LEU A 164 3.52 -7.80 -2.70
CA LEU A 164 4.42 -6.85 -2.06
C LEU A 164 3.66 -5.69 -1.40
N THR A 165 2.82 -4.99 -2.15
CA THR A 165 2.08 -3.83 -1.62
C THR A 165 1.06 -4.24 -0.57
N LYS A 166 0.49 -5.45 -0.66
CA LYS A 166 -0.34 -6.04 0.41
C LYS A 166 0.45 -6.26 1.70
N TRP A 167 1.68 -6.76 1.61
CA TRP A 167 2.52 -6.98 2.79
C TRP A 167 2.99 -5.66 3.41
N CYS A 168 3.46 -4.73 2.58
CA CYS A 168 4.04 -3.47 3.05
C CYS A 168 2.96 -2.46 3.43
N LEU A 169 1.94 -2.28 2.60
CA LEU A 169 0.94 -1.22 2.71
C LEU A 169 -0.46 -1.74 3.08
N GLY A 170 -0.71 -3.05 3.03
CA GLY A 170 -2.05 -3.62 3.22
C GLY A 170 -2.64 -3.40 4.61
N GLN A 171 -1.84 -3.03 5.63
CA GLN A 171 -2.38 -2.57 6.91
C GLN A 171 -3.09 -1.21 6.82
N GLU A 172 -2.57 -0.30 5.99
CA GLU A 172 -3.20 0.99 5.73
C GLU A 172 -4.39 0.84 4.79
N ALA A 173 -4.48 -0.28 4.08
CA ALA A 173 -5.47 -0.51 3.03
C ALA A 173 -5.39 0.57 1.92
N MET A 174 -6.40 0.60 1.08
CA MET A 174 -6.49 1.44 -0.10
C MET A 174 -7.94 1.80 -0.39
N ILE A 175 -8.16 2.87 -1.14
CA ILE A 175 -9.46 3.13 -1.76
C ILE A 175 -9.53 2.25 -3.02
N ASP A 176 -10.30 1.17 -2.95
CA ASP A 176 -10.43 0.15 -4.01
C ASP A 176 -11.84 0.09 -4.63
N TYR A 177 -12.74 0.96 -4.18
CA TYR A 177 -14.14 1.04 -4.61
C TYR A 177 -14.39 2.01 -5.77
N LEU A 178 -13.38 2.76 -6.20
CA LEU A 178 -13.47 3.56 -7.41
C LEU A 178 -13.55 2.66 -8.65
N PRO A 179 -14.14 3.14 -9.76
CA PRO A 179 -14.25 2.36 -10.98
C PRO A 179 -12.88 1.83 -11.44
N LYS A 180 -12.84 0.59 -11.92
CA LYS A 180 -11.65 -0.06 -12.46
C LYS A 180 -12.01 -1.14 -13.47
N ASP A 181 -11.11 -1.40 -14.41
CA ASP A 181 -11.16 -2.53 -15.33
C ASP A 181 -9.85 -3.35 -15.21
N ALA A 182 -9.61 -4.30 -16.12
CA ALA A 182 -8.41 -5.13 -16.08
C ALA A 182 -7.09 -4.35 -16.27
N ALA A 183 -7.14 -3.22 -16.98
CA ALA A 183 -5.99 -2.38 -17.34
C ALA A 183 -5.95 -1.06 -16.54
N HIS A 184 -7.10 -0.44 -16.25
CA HIS A 184 -7.25 0.90 -15.69
C HIS A 184 -7.92 0.89 -14.32
N GLY A 185 -7.67 1.93 -13.53
CA GLY A 185 -8.25 2.09 -12.20
C GLY A 185 -7.45 3.07 -11.37
N TYR A 186 -8.13 3.74 -10.44
CA TYR A 186 -7.52 4.73 -9.55
C TYR A 186 -7.62 4.24 -8.10
N ASN A 187 -6.46 3.95 -7.52
CA ASN A 187 -6.34 3.16 -6.30
C ASN A 187 -5.34 3.83 -5.34
N PRO A 188 -5.73 4.91 -4.63
CA PRO A 188 -4.83 5.57 -3.71
C PRO A 188 -4.63 4.73 -2.44
N VAL A 189 -3.40 4.72 -1.94
CA VAL A 189 -3.02 4.25 -0.60
C VAL A 189 -2.64 5.44 0.26
N PHE A 190 -2.56 5.24 1.58
CA PHE A 190 -2.22 6.32 2.51
C PHE A 190 -0.90 7.04 2.18
N VAL A 191 0.09 6.31 1.65
CA VAL A 191 1.38 6.90 1.25
C VAL A 191 1.22 7.96 0.17
N HIS A 192 0.29 7.78 -0.78
CA HIS A 192 0.00 8.83 -1.78
C HIS A 192 -0.55 10.10 -1.14
N ILE A 193 -1.40 9.95 -0.11
CA ILE A 193 -1.93 11.09 0.66
C ILE A 193 -0.81 11.77 1.43
N ALA A 194 0.09 11.00 2.05
CA ALA A 194 1.22 11.53 2.79
C ALA A 194 2.18 12.32 1.88
N ASN A 195 2.50 11.78 0.70
CA ASN A 195 3.32 12.46 -0.31
C ASN A 195 2.64 13.74 -0.78
N ALA A 196 1.35 13.69 -1.12
CA ALA A 196 0.58 14.87 -1.51
C ALA A 196 0.54 15.95 -0.42
N ILE A 197 0.48 15.56 0.86
CA ILE A 197 0.55 16.50 1.99
C ILE A 197 1.93 17.18 2.05
N GLY A 198 3.01 16.41 1.87
CA GLY A 198 4.38 16.93 1.85
C GLY A 198 4.65 17.85 0.65
N GLU A 199 4.26 17.44 -0.55
CA GLU A 199 4.40 18.22 -1.80
C GLU A 199 3.70 19.59 -1.73
N SER A 200 2.61 19.69 -0.95
CA SER A 200 1.78 20.89 -0.85
C SER A 200 1.83 21.57 0.53
N GLN A 201 2.88 21.29 1.32
CA GLN A 201 2.98 21.76 2.71
C GLN A 201 2.97 23.29 2.86
N ASP A 202 3.50 24.02 1.87
CA ASP A 202 3.58 25.49 1.90
C ASP A 202 2.20 26.15 1.91
N PHE A 203 1.15 25.41 1.51
CA PHE A 203 -0.23 25.84 1.48
C PHE A 203 -1.08 25.19 2.59
N ALA A 204 -0.48 24.71 3.69
CA ALA A 204 -1.21 24.07 4.78
C ALA A 204 -1.95 25.04 5.73
N SER A 205 -1.72 26.34 5.61
CA SER A 205 -2.33 27.37 6.46
C SER A 205 -3.81 27.62 6.15
N LYS A 206 -4.59 28.02 7.16
CA LYS A 206 -5.99 28.45 6.95
C LYS A 206 -6.05 29.60 5.95
N GLY A 207 -7.01 29.56 5.04
CA GLY A 207 -7.19 30.52 3.96
C GLY A 207 -6.25 30.32 2.77
N ALA A 208 -5.26 29.44 2.87
CA ALA A 208 -4.34 29.18 1.77
C ALA A 208 -4.94 28.19 0.76
N THR A 209 -4.65 28.46 -0.51
CA THR A 209 -5.01 27.59 -1.64
C THR A 209 -3.75 27.35 -2.46
N GLY A 210 -3.46 26.08 -2.74
CA GLY A 210 -2.26 25.66 -3.47
C GLY A 210 -2.56 25.30 -4.93
N PRO A 211 -1.54 25.02 -5.74
CA PRO A 211 -1.72 24.44 -7.07
C PRO A 211 -2.25 23.00 -7.00
N LEU A 212 -2.59 22.44 -8.16
CA LEU A 212 -2.91 21.02 -8.28
C LEU A 212 -1.70 20.16 -7.89
N VAL A 213 -1.99 19.03 -7.23
CA VAL A 213 -0.98 18.06 -6.78
C VAL A 213 -0.92 16.90 -7.77
N ASP A 214 0.16 16.86 -8.55
CA ASP A 214 0.32 15.93 -9.67
C ASP A 214 0.30 14.45 -9.25
N THR A 215 0.82 14.13 -8.06
CA THR A 215 0.84 12.76 -7.53
C THR A 215 -0.55 12.14 -7.40
N MET A 216 -1.59 12.96 -7.27
CA MET A 216 -2.99 12.51 -7.15
C MET A 216 -3.79 12.65 -8.44
N SER A 217 -3.15 13.05 -9.54
CA SER A 217 -3.82 13.24 -10.82
C SER A 217 -3.96 11.93 -11.60
N GLY A 218 -5.15 11.69 -12.16
CA GLY A 218 -5.40 10.54 -13.02
C GLY A 218 -6.76 10.57 -13.68
N SER A 219 -6.81 10.17 -14.95
CA SER A 219 -8.04 10.05 -15.72
C SER A 219 -8.07 8.72 -16.46
N PHE A 220 -9.24 8.10 -16.54
CA PHE A 220 -9.50 6.96 -17.41
C PHE A 220 -10.99 6.84 -17.71
N THR A 221 -11.30 6.09 -18.76
CA THR A 221 -12.68 5.82 -19.19
C THR A 221 -12.89 4.32 -19.30
N ILE A 222 -13.95 3.84 -18.67
CA ILE A 222 -14.46 2.48 -18.81
C ILE A 222 -15.62 2.51 -19.80
N THR A 223 -15.51 1.71 -20.84
CA THR A 223 -16.60 1.46 -21.80
C THR A 223 -17.40 0.27 -21.32
N LYS A 224 -18.69 0.47 -21.08
CA LYS A 224 -19.72 -0.57 -20.97
C LYS A 224 -20.59 -0.55 -22.23
N ASP A 225 -21.37 -1.60 -22.46
CA ASP A 225 -22.12 -1.83 -23.71
C ASP A 225 -22.84 -0.56 -24.22
N ASP A 226 -23.57 0.13 -23.34
CA ASP A 226 -24.44 1.26 -23.74
C ASP A 226 -23.95 2.62 -23.18
N LEU A 227 -22.86 2.62 -22.41
CA LEU A 227 -22.47 3.72 -21.52
C LEU A 227 -20.94 3.84 -21.43
N THR A 228 -20.42 5.05 -21.54
CA THR A 228 -19.05 5.36 -21.08
C THR A 228 -19.10 5.94 -19.67
N TRP A 229 -18.24 5.43 -18.80
CA TRP A 229 -18.00 5.95 -17.46
C TRP A 229 -16.55 6.42 -17.34
N SER A 230 -16.31 7.73 -17.32
CA SER A 230 -14.99 8.30 -17.02
C SER A 230 -14.85 8.70 -15.56
N LEU A 231 -13.62 8.62 -15.07
CA LEU A 231 -13.23 9.14 -13.76
C LEU A 231 -12.04 10.08 -13.94
N ASP A 232 -12.21 11.35 -13.59
CA ASP A 232 -11.13 12.32 -13.48
C ASP A 232 -10.83 12.60 -12.01
N SER A 233 -9.59 12.37 -11.60
CA SER A 233 -9.13 12.55 -10.22
C SER A 233 -8.05 13.63 -10.17
N SER A 234 -8.13 14.48 -9.16
CA SER A 234 -7.18 15.55 -8.90
C SER A 234 -7.11 15.84 -7.40
N ALA A 235 -6.08 16.54 -6.94
CA ALA A 235 -6.03 17.04 -5.57
C ALA A 235 -5.45 18.45 -5.51
N GLN A 236 -5.87 19.20 -4.49
CA GLN A 236 -5.42 20.58 -4.27
C GLN A 236 -5.51 20.92 -2.78
N ARG A 237 -4.73 21.91 -2.33
CA ARG A 237 -4.96 22.55 -1.03
C ARG A 237 -6.06 23.60 -1.16
N ILE A 238 -7.09 23.52 -0.32
CA ILE A 238 -8.21 24.48 -0.25
C ILE A 238 -8.48 24.82 1.23
N ASP A 239 -8.40 26.10 1.60
CA ASP A 239 -8.46 26.56 3.00
C ASP A 239 -7.45 25.81 3.92
N GLY A 240 -6.28 25.50 3.36
CA GLY A 240 -5.23 24.71 3.99
C GLY A 240 -5.42 23.20 3.95
N ASN A 241 -6.62 22.70 3.67
CA ASN A 241 -6.91 21.27 3.67
C ASN A 241 -6.50 20.63 2.34
N LEU A 242 -5.86 19.47 2.39
CA LEU A 242 -5.72 18.65 1.18
C LEU A 242 -7.10 18.07 0.82
N VAL A 243 -7.63 18.49 -0.33
CA VAL A 243 -8.90 18.02 -0.87
C VAL A 243 -8.62 17.22 -2.14
N VAL A 244 -9.05 15.96 -2.15
CA VAL A 244 -9.02 15.11 -3.33
C VAL A 244 -10.39 15.14 -4.00
N LYS A 245 -10.43 15.47 -5.27
CA LYS A 245 -11.63 15.59 -6.10
C LYS A 245 -11.69 14.44 -7.10
N HIS A 246 -12.83 13.78 -7.17
CA HIS A 246 -13.17 12.80 -8.20
C HIS A 246 -14.39 13.26 -8.98
N VAL A 247 -14.30 13.24 -10.30
CA VAL A 247 -15.38 13.59 -11.22
C VAL A 247 -15.74 12.33 -12.00
N HIS A 248 -16.88 11.73 -11.65
CA HIS A 248 -17.46 10.63 -12.41
C HIS A 248 -18.34 11.21 -13.50
N THR A 249 -18.04 10.96 -14.78
CA THR A 249 -18.88 11.38 -15.89
C THR A 249 -19.43 10.17 -16.62
N PHE A 250 -20.75 10.13 -16.72
CA PHE A 250 -21.53 9.07 -17.36
C PHE A 250 -22.12 9.64 -18.66
N ARG A 251 -21.85 9.00 -19.79
CA ARG A 251 -22.41 9.38 -21.10
C ARG A 251 -22.97 8.16 -21.81
N SER A 252 -24.12 8.32 -22.45
CA SER A 252 -24.70 7.28 -23.30
C SER A 252 -23.85 7.12 -24.55
N GLN A 253 -23.58 5.88 -24.95
CA GLN A 253 -22.97 5.58 -26.26
C GLN A 253 -24.01 5.54 -27.36
N THR A 254 -25.25 5.24 -27.00
CA THR A 254 -26.39 5.30 -27.91
C THR A 254 -26.88 6.75 -27.96
N ARG A 255 -27.52 7.19 -29.06
CA ARG A 255 -28.16 8.52 -29.12
C ARG A 255 -29.35 8.67 -28.13
N LYS A 256 -29.59 7.67 -27.28
CA LYS A 256 -30.60 7.66 -26.23
C LYS A 256 -30.11 8.45 -25.03
N SER A 257 -30.97 9.26 -24.44
CA SER A 257 -30.67 9.97 -23.18
C SER A 257 -30.49 8.98 -22.04
N LEU A 258 -29.51 9.21 -21.17
CA LEU A 258 -29.37 8.45 -19.92
C LEU A 258 -30.59 8.65 -19.03
N GLY A 259 -31.13 7.53 -18.52
CA GLY A 259 -32.15 7.49 -17.50
C GLY A 259 -31.57 7.31 -16.10
N GLN A 260 -32.41 7.53 -15.08
CA GLN A 260 -32.03 7.35 -13.68
C GLN A 260 -31.61 5.90 -13.37
N ALA A 261 -32.37 4.92 -13.87
CA ALA A 261 -32.12 3.51 -13.64
C ALA A 261 -30.75 3.06 -14.19
N ASP A 262 -30.30 3.65 -15.32
CA ASP A 262 -29.01 3.35 -15.92
C ASP A 262 -27.84 3.65 -14.96
N LEU A 263 -27.97 4.70 -14.13
CA LEU A 263 -26.97 5.04 -13.12
C LEU A 263 -27.13 4.24 -11.84
N LEU A 264 -28.36 4.06 -11.36
CA LEU A 264 -28.60 3.36 -10.08
C LEU A 264 -28.28 1.87 -10.14
N ASN A 265 -28.28 1.27 -11.34
CA ASN A 265 -27.83 -0.10 -11.57
C ASN A 265 -26.30 -0.24 -11.62
N LEU A 266 -25.54 0.85 -11.71
CA LEU A 266 -24.08 0.81 -11.64
C LEU A 266 -23.64 0.71 -10.19
N PRO A 267 -22.51 0.03 -9.88
CA PRO A 267 -21.95 -0.01 -8.53
C PRO A 267 -21.13 1.26 -8.23
N ILE A 268 -21.78 2.42 -8.22
CA ILE A 268 -21.15 3.72 -7.95
C ILE A 268 -20.87 3.81 -6.45
N ARG A 269 -19.60 4.03 -6.09
CA ARG A 269 -19.16 4.24 -4.70
C ARG A 269 -18.33 5.51 -4.64
N LEU A 270 -18.83 6.53 -3.92
CA LEU A 270 -18.10 7.77 -3.69
C LEU A 270 -17.24 7.68 -2.43
N CYS A 271 -17.80 7.05 -1.40
CA CYS A 271 -17.08 6.63 -0.20
C CYS A 271 -17.73 5.34 0.30
N PRO A 272 -17.21 4.69 1.36
CA PRO A 272 -17.82 3.47 1.87
C PRO A 272 -19.28 3.63 2.30
N HIS A 273 -19.69 4.84 2.72
CA HIS A 273 -21.02 5.14 3.26
C HIS A 273 -22.01 5.70 2.22
N GLN A 274 -21.53 6.06 1.03
CA GLN A 274 -22.33 6.67 -0.05
C GLN A 274 -22.09 5.87 -1.33
N SER A 275 -23.01 4.94 -1.57
CA SER A 275 -22.94 4.00 -2.67
C SER A 275 -24.33 3.73 -3.27
N THR A 276 -24.40 3.23 -4.49
CA THR A 276 -25.62 2.65 -5.09
C THR A 276 -25.68 1.13 -4.92
N THR A 277 -24.61 0.48 -4.41
CA THR A 277 -24.57 -0.96 -4.18
C THR A 277 -25.52 -1.39 -3.08
N THR A 278 -26.30 -2.44 -3.36
CA THR A 278 -27.22 -3.09 -2.42
C THR A 278 -26.61 -4.33 -1.74
N THR A 279 -25.43 -4.76 -2.18
CA THR A 279 -24.69 -5.88 -1.60
C THR A 279 -24.21 -5.55 -0.20
N THR A 280 -24.40 -6.48 0.73
CA THR A 280 -23.86 -6.37 2.09
C THR A 280 -22.34 -6.62 2.07
N PRO A 281 -21.58 -5.88 2.89
CA PRO A 281 -20.14 -6.01 2.94
C PRO A 281 -19.75 -7.33 3.59
N GLU A 282 -18.52 -7.76 3.32
CA GLU A 282 -17.99 -8.96 3.93
C GLU A 282 -17.93 -8.83 5.46
N PRO A 283 -18.32 -9.88 6.21
CA PRO A 283 -18.25 -9.88 7.66
C PRO A 283 -16.85 -9.54 8.17
N SER A 284 -16.75 -8.56 9.07
CA SER A 284 -15.50 -8.20 9.72
C SER A 284 -15.16 -9.23 10.81
N ILE A 285 -14.28 -10.18 10.49
CA ILE A 285 -13.78 -11.16 11.46
C ILE A 285 -12.97 -10.43 12.53
N GLY A 286 -13.48 -10.43 13.77
CA GLY A 286 -12.74 -9.99 14.94
C GLY A 286 -12.88 -8.51 15.33
N LEU A 287 -13.73 -7.72 14.68
CA LEU A 287 -14.17 -6.46 15.29
C LEU A 287 -15.09 -6.78 16.46
N ARG A 288 -14.62 -6.56 17.69
CA ARG A 288 -15.57 -6.27 18.77
C ARG A 288 -16.16 -4.93 18.39
N SER A 289 -17.44 -4.89 18.06
CA SER A 289 -18.17 -3.64 18.02
C SER A 289 -17.82 -2.90 19.32
N HIS A 290 -17.29 -1.69 19.21
CA HIS A 290 -16.97 -0.88 20.38
C HIS A 290 -18.25 -0.54 21.18
N TRP A 291 -19.42 -0.83 20.60
CA TRP A 291 -20.70 -1.05 21.25
C TRP A 291 -20.83 -2.52 21.66
N GLY A 292 -20.72 -2.82 22.95
CA GLY A 292 -20.81 -4.16 23.53
C GLY A 292 -22.18 -4.85 23.35
N GLY A 293 -22.58 -5.12 22.11
CA GLY A 293 -23.72 -5.94 21.76
C GLY A 293 -23.26 -7.09 20.86
N GLN A 294 -23.46 -8.32 21.31
CA GLN A 294 -23.53 -9.48 20.42
C GLN A 294 -24.70 -9.26 19.46
N GLY A 295 -24.42 -8.67 18.31
CA GLY A 295 -25.42 -8.49 17.26
C GLY A 295 -24.70 -8.35 15.94
N LYS A 296 -25.00 -9.25 15.00
CA LYS A 296 -24.68 -9.05 13.58
C LYS A 296 -25.38 -7.76 13.14
N ILE A 297 -24.72 -6.61 13.26
CA ILE A 297 -25.21 -5.42 12.59
C ILE A 297 -24.83 -5.63 11.13
N VAL A 298 -25.78 -6.14 10.35
CA VAL A 298 -25.78 -5.93 8.91
C VAL A 298 -26.09 -4.45 8.77
N GLU A 299 -25.07 -3.61 8.90
CA GLU A 299 -25.21 -2.22 8.52
C GLU A 299 -25.69 -2.21 7.05
N GLN A 300 -26.46 -1.20 6.66
CA GLN A 300 -26.95 -1.08 5.30
C GLN A 300 -26.50 0.28 4.81
N ASN A 301 -26.07 0.33 3.56
CA ASN A 301 -25.71 1.57 2.90
C ASN A 301 -26.92 2.53 2.85
N GLY A 302 -26.67 3.84 2.92
CA GLY A 302 -27.72 4.86 3.01
C GLY A 302 -28.34 5.21 1.65
N ARG A 303 -29.59 5.71 1.67
CA ARG A 303 -30.32 6.15 0.46
C ARG A 303 -29.91 7.54 -0.07
N LEU A 304 -29.02 8.25 0.61
CA LEU A 304 -28.73 9.67 0.27
C LEU A 304 -28.14 9.82 -1.14
N LEU A 305 -27.18 8.98 -1.55
CA LEU A 305 -26.64 9.03 -2.91
C LEU A 305 -27.71 8.70 -3.95
N THR A 306 -28.56 7.70 -3.70
CA THR A 306 -29.66 7.36 -4.61
C THR A 306 -30.62 8.52 -4.79
N HIS A 307 -30.96 9.23 -3.70
CA HIS A 307 -31.79 10.43 -3.75
C HIS A 307 -31.12 11.57 -4.53
N ALA A 308 -29.83 11.81 -4.28
CA ALA A 308 -29.06 12.83 -5.00
C ALA A 308 -29.02 12.56 -6.51
N ILE A 309 -28.83 11.30 -6.93
CA ILE A 309 -28.90 10.90 -8.33
C ILE A 309 -30.30 11.10 -8.89
N ALA A 310 -31.36 10.69 -8.16
CA ALA A 310 -32.74 10.85 -8.62
C ALA A 310 -33.12 12.33 -8.82
N SER A 311 -32.65 13.21 -7.93
CA SER A 311 -33.03 14.63 -7.90
C SER A 311 -32.66 15.41 -9.18
N VAL A 312 -31.67 14.97 -9.95
CA VAL A 312 -31.27 15.64 -11.20
C VAL A 312 -32.09 15.19 -12.42
N PHE A 313 -32.98 14.20 -12.26
CA PHE A 313 -33.89 13.76 -13.32
C PHE A 313 -35.27 14.39 -13.12
N PRO A 314 -35.97 14.76 -14.20
CA PRO A 314 -37.34 15.25 -14.10
C PRO A 314 -38.24 14.15 -13.54
N VAL A 315 -39.25 14.53 -12.74
CA VAL A 315 -40.16 13.61 -12.05
C VAL A 315 -40.79 12.58 -13.02
N SER A 316 -41.08 12.98 -14.26
CA SER A 316 -41.61 12.10 -15.30
C SER A 316 -40.64 11.02 -15.80
N ALA A 317 -39.34 11.23 -15.64
CA ALA A 317 -38.29 10.27 -15.98
C ALA A 317 -37.74 9.53 -14.75
N GLN A 318 -38.22 9.87 -13.55
CA GLN A 318 -37.85 9.16 -12.35
C GLN A 318 -38.56 7.81 -12.33
N GLN A 319 -37.78 6.74 -12.28
CA GLN A 319 -38.30 5.38 -12.24
C GLN A 319 -38.26 4.86 -10.80
N ALA A 320 -39.26 4.04 -10.44
CA ALA A 320 -39.24 3.32 -9.18
C ALA A 320 -38.06 2.33 -9.18
N VAL A 321 -37.03 2.62 -8.41
CA VAL A 321 -35.91 1.71 -8.16
C VAL A 321 -36.10 1.10 -6.78
N ASP A 322 -35.91 -0.22 -6.69
CA ASP A 322 -35.97 -0.92 -5.41
C ASP A 322 -34.77 -0.52 -4.53
N VAL A 323 -35.04 0.37 -3.58
CA VAL A 323 -34.09 0.85 -2.57
C VAL A 323 -34.40 0.28 -1.18
N THR A 324 -35.26 -0.75 -1.09
CA THR A 324 -35.70 -1.31 0.20
C THR A 324 -34.55 -1.86 1.03
N SER A 325 -33.50 -2.37 0.36
CA SER A 325 -32.25 -2.85 0.96
C SER A 325 -31.33 -1.76 1.53
N LEU A 326 -31.61 -0.49 1.25
CA LEU A 326 -30.86 0.66 1.74
C LEU A 326 -31.54 1.29 2.96
N LYS A 327 -30.74 1.86 3.86
CA LYS A 327 -31.24 2.53 5.07
C LYS A 327 -32.00 3.82 4.72
N PRO A 328 -33.16 4.08 5.36
CA PRO A 328 -33.88 5.36 5.23
C PRO A 328 -33.00 6.58 5.55
N LEU A 329 -33.35 7.73 4.98
CA LEU A 329 -32.68 8.99 5.27
C LEU A 329 -32.86 9.35 6.75
N THR A 330 -31.79 9.80 7.38
CA THR A 330 -31.84 10.43 8.70
C THR A 330 -32.33 11.87 8.62
N SER A 331 -32.67 12.50 9.74
CA SER A 331 -33.18 13.88 9.75
C SER A 331 -32.24 14.88 9.07
N SER A 332 -30.92 14.75 9.23
CA SER A 332 -29.94 15.61 8.57
C SER A 332 -29.80 15.34 7.06
N GLU A 333 -30.08 14.11 6.64
CA GLU A 333 -30.09 13.70 5.23
C GLU A 333 -31.38 14.14 4.56
N GLN A 334 -32.51 14.07 5.27
CA GLN A 334 -33.79 14.59 4.83
C GLN A 334 -33.76 16.11 4.64
N ALA A 335 -33.10 16.85 5.54
CA ALA A 335 -32.92 18.29 5.37
C ALA A 335 -32.17 18.65 4.07
N GLN A 336 -31.14 17.87 3.70
CA GLN A 336 -30.42 18.05 2.44
C GLN A 336 -31.30 17.70 1.24
N ALA A 337 -32.10 16.64 1.34
CA ALA A 337 -33.06 16.26 0.30
C ALA A 337 -34.09 17.36 0.07
N SER A 338 -34.69 17.90 1.13
CA SER A 338 -35.69 18.97 1.04
C SER A 338 -35.11 20.28 0.49
N ALA A 339 -33.85 20.62 0.82
CA ALA A 339 -33.18 21.79 0.23
C ALA A 339 -32.97 21.61 -1.29
N ALA A 340 -32.59 20.41 -1.73
CA ALA A 340 -32.44 20.11 -3.16
C ALA A 340 -33.79 20.14 -3.90
N GLU A 341 -34.86 19.63 -3.28
CA GLU A 341 -36.24 19.71 -3.81
C GLU A 341 -36.73 21.16 -3.93
N ALA A 342 -36.28 22.04 -3.03
CA ALA A 342 -36.55 23.48 -3.10
C ALA A 342 -35.73 24.22 -4.19
N GLY A 343 -34.85 23.51 -4.91
CA GLY A 343 -34.05 24.06 -6.01
C GLY A 343 -32.74 24.73 -5.58
N GLU A 344 -32.29 24.52 -4.33
CA GLU A 344 -30.99 25.03 -3.87
C GLU A 344 -29.81 24.23 -4.49
N ASP A 345 -28.66 24.88 -4.73
CA ASP A 345 -27.43 24.16 -5.14
C ASP A 345 -26.79 23.51 -3.91
N VAL A 346 -27.20 22.26 -3.63
CA VAL A 346 -26.77 21.52 -2.44
C VAL A 346 -25.50 20.72 -2.69
N TYR A 347 -24.47 20.99 -1.88
CA TYR A 347 -23.38 20.04 -1.65
C TYR A 347 -23.85 18.98 -0.66
N TRP A 348 -24.17 17.79 -1.16
CA TRP A 348 -24.53 16.63 -0.36
C TRP A 348 -23.35 16.22 0.52
N ARG A 349 -23.62 15.92 1.79
CA ARG A 349 -22.60 15.68 2.82
C ARG A 349 -22.78 14.30 3.43
N CYS A 350 -21.73 13.50 3.38
CA CYS A 350 -21.69 12.28 4.16
C CYS A 350 -21.52 12.60 5.65
N ARG A 351 -22.38 12.03 6.49
CA ARG A 351 -22.30 12.18 7.96
C ARG A 351 -21.20 11.35 8.62
N ALA A 352 -20.64 10.38 7.89
CA ALA A 352 -19.80 9.33 8.43
C ALA A 352 -18.30 9.48 8.08
N CYS A 353 -17.99 10.26 7.04
CA CYS A 353 -16.62 10.58 6.62
C CYS A 353 -16.58 11.98 5.99
N PRO A 354 -15.39 12.61 5.86
CA PRO A 354 -15.24 13.94 5.27
C PRO A 354 -15.37 13.90 3.74
N THR A 355 -16.52 13.42 3.28
CA THR A 355 -16.90 13.35 1.87
C THR A 355 -18.07 14.28 1.61
N LYS A 356 -17.91 15.14 0.61
CA LYS A 356 -18.98 15.92 0.01
C LYS A 356 -19.13 15.55 -1.44
N TYR A 357 -20.29 15.75 -2.01
CA TYR A 357 -20.51 15.51 -3.42
C TYR A 357 -21.64 16.34 -3.99
N ARG A 358 -21.67 16.44 -5.32
CA ARG A 358 -22.69 17.13 -6.10
C ARG A 358 -23.00 16.32 -7.34
N VAL A 359 -24.27 16.25 -7.70
CA VAL A 359 -24.74 15.59 -8.92
C VAL A 359 -25.26 16.67 -9.87
N ARG A 360 -24.86 16.61 -11.14
CA ARG A 360 -25.34 17.51 -12.19
C ARG A 360 -25.68 16.71 -13.44
N ARG A 361 -26.67 17.18 -14.18
CA ARG A 361 -27.09 16.58 -15.45
C ARG A 361 -27.00 17.63 -16.56
N SER A 362 -26.31 17.28 -17.65
CA SER A 362 -26.37 17.96 -18.94
C SER A 362 -27.27 17.16 -19.91
N ALA A 363 -27.43 17.66 -21.13
CA ALA A 363 -28.23 16.97 -22.15
C ALA A 363 -27.68 15.57 -22.51
N ASP A 364 -26.36 15.42 -22.46
CA ASP A 364 -25.60 14.26 -22.94
C ASP A 364 -24.92 13.46 -21.82
N ALA A 365 -24.81 14.03 -20.62
CA ALA A 365 -24.02 13.45 -19.54
C ALA A 365 -24.66 13.65 -18.16
N VAL A 366 -24.35 12.74 -17.25
CA VAL A 366 -24.53 12.94 -15.82
C VAL A 366 -23.16 12.97 -15.16
N THR A 367 -22.91 13.96 -14.33
CA THR A 367 -21.65 14.13 -13.62
C THR A 367 -21.88 14.07 -12.12
N ILE A 368 -21.15 13.19 -11.44
CA ILE A 368 -21.09 13.11 -9.98
C ILE A 368 -19.70 13.54 -9.57
N THR A 369 -19.60 14.70 -8.91
CA THR A 369 -18.34 15.18 -8.34
C THR A 369 -18.31 14.85 -6.86
N SER A 370 -17.28 14.17 -6.39
CA SER A 370 -17.02 13.97 -4.96
C SER A 370 -15.71 14.62 -4.53
N TRP A 371 -15.68 15.08 -3.28
CA TRP A 371 -14.51 15.66 -2.64
C TRP A 371 -14.26 14.96 -1.31
N HIS A 372 -13.00 14.65 -1.04
CA HIS A 372 -12.54 14.04 0.21
C HIS A 372 -11.51 14.94 0.86
N SER A 373 -11.78 15.38 2.09
CA SER A 373 -10.79 16.16 2.86
C SER A 373 -9.91 15.26 3.70
N PHE A 374 -8.60 15.45 3.57
CA PHE A 374 -7.56 14.81 4.39
C PHE A 374 -6.98 15.76 5.45
N GLY A 375 -7.58 16.94 5.63
CA GLY A 375 -7.12 17.93 6.60
C GLY A 375 -5.80 18.59 6.21
N ARG A 376 -5.18 19.28 7.18
CA ARG A 376 -4.00 20.12 6.94
C ARG A 376 -2.68 19.39 7.07
N ASP A 377 -2.65 18.32 7.86
CA ASP A 377 -1.45 17.62 8.26
C ASP A 377 -1.67 16.09 8.26
N LEU A 378 -0.58 15.35 8.46
CA LEU A 378 -0.61 13.88 8.49
C LEU A 378 -1.44 13.32 9.64
N PHE A 379 -1.60 14.07 10.74
CA PHE A 379 -2.40 13.64 11.88
C PHE A 379 -3.89 13.59 11.51
N HIS A 380 -4.40 14.66 10.91
CA HIS A 380 -5.77 14.72 10.40
C HIS A 380 -5.99 13.70 9.28
N ALA A 381 -5.04 13.59 8.35
CA ALA A 381 -5.12 12.63 7.25
C ALA A 381 -5.22 11.20 7.76
N SER A 382 -4.37 10.80 8.71
CA SER A 382 -4.41 9.47 9.32
C SER A 382 -5.72 9.20 10.05
N LYS A 383 -6.33 10.23 10.66
CA LYS A 383 -7.64 10.11 11.32
C LYS A 383 -8.77 9.90 10.32
N TYR A 384 -8.81 10.68 9.24
CA TYR A 384 -9.86 10.63 8.23
C TYR A 384 -9.75 9.43 7.30
N TRP A 385 -8.52 8.98 7.02
CA TRP A 385 -8.24 7.80 6.20
C TRP A 385 -9.03 6.57 6.67
N LYS A 386 -9.11 6.35 7.99
CA LYS A 386 -9.84 5.23 8.60
C LYS A 386 -11.34 5.23 8.30
N MET A 387 -11.91 6.38 7.96
CA MET A 387 -13.33 6.52 7.58
C MET A 387 -13.56 6.24 6.10
N LEU A 388 -12.49 6.16 5.30
CA LEU A 388 -12.56 6.02 3.85
C LEU A 388 -12.09 4.66 3.36
N VAL A 389 -11.50 3.82 4.21
CA VAL A 389 -10.98 2.50 3.82
C VAL A 389 -11.23 1.42 4.88
N ARG A 390 -11.29 0.16 4.43
CA ARG A 390 -11.38 -1.02 5.28
C ARG A 390 -10.00 -1.51 5.71
N ARG A 391 -9.68 -1.54 7.00
CA ARG A 391 -8.37 -2.01 7.48
C ARG A 391 -8.50 -3.31 8.25
N THR A 392 -8.20 -4.41 7.57
CA THR A 392 -8.31 -5.79 8.09
C THR A 392 -6.99 -6.56 8.10
N GLY A 393 -5.86 -5.88 7.84
CA GLY A 393 -4.53 -6.48 7.78
C GLY A 393 -4.24 -7.37 9.00
N THR A 394 -3.71 -8.57 8.76
CA THR A 394 -3.44 -9.58 9.81
C THR A 394 -2.45 -9.08 10.86
N THR A 395 -1.51 -8.24 10.44
CA THR A 395 -0.48 -7.61 11.27
C THR A 395 -0.96 -6.33 11.97
N LEU A 396 -2.16 -5.83 11.64
CA LEU A 396 -2.80 -4.73 12.35
C LEU A 396 -3.45 -5.25 13.64
N GLY A 397 -3.10 -4.64 14.78
CA GLY A 397 -3.69 -4.98 16.08
C GLY A 397 -5.22 -4.87 16.05
N ARG A 398 -5.91 -5.76 16.79
CA ARG A 398 -7.38 -5.90 16.76
C ARG A 398 -8.12 -4.57 16.95
N ASP A 399 -7.64 -3.73 17.86
CA ASP A 399 -8.26 -2.44 18.20
C ASP A 399 -7.99 -1.34 17.16
N LYS A 400 -7.06 -1.58 16.23
CA LYS A 400 -6.73 -0.66 15.13
C LYS A 400 -7.48 -1.01 13.84
N ARG A 401 -8.07 -2.20 13.73
CA ARG A 401 -8.86 -2.64 12.58
C ARG A 401 -10.20 -1.91 12.54
N ASN A 402 -10.71 -1.69 11.34
CA ASN A 402 -12.05 -1.14 11.13
C ASN A 402 -12.72 -1.81 9.93
N ASP A 403 -14.06 -1.86 9.98
CA ASP A 403 -14.87 -2.12 8.80
C ASP A 403 -14.92 -0.86 7.92
N GLU A 404 -15.36 -1.04 6.67
CA GLU A 404 -15.44 0.06 5.71
C GLU A 404 -16.50 1.10 6.11
N TRP A 405 -17.49 0.72 6.91
CA TRP A 405 -18.57 1.60 7.34
C TRP A 405 -18.34 2.30 8.67
N TRP A 406 -17.17 2.05 9.26
CA TRP A 406 -16.76 2.69 10.47
C TRP A 406 -16.90 4.20 10.34
N SER A 407 -17.62 4.76 11.30
CA SER A 407 -17.86 6.19 11.40
C SER A 407 -17.59 6.63 12.84
N PRO A 408 -17.05 7.84 13.03
CA PRO A 408 -16.89 8.37 14.36
C PRO A 408 -18.28 8.61 14.98
N SER A 409 -18.38 8.47 16.31
CA SER A 409 -19.58 8.89 17.06
C SER A 409 -19.78 10.41 17.11
N ARG A 410 -18.86 11.18 16.53
CA ARG A 410 -18.80 12.65 16.54
C ARG A 410 -19.01 13.22 15.14
N THR A 411 -19.28 14.52 15.08
CA THR A 411 -19.39 15.28 13.84
C THR A 411 -18.11 15.19 13.00
N VAL A 412 -18.31 14.96 11.70
CA VAL A 412 -17.28 15.07 10.67
C VAL A 412 -17.03 16.55 10.39
N PRO A 413 -15.77 16.99 10.23
CA PRO A 413 -15.45 18.39 9.95
C PRO A 413 -16.04 18.83 8.60
N ASP A 414 -16.57 20.04 8.59
CA ASP A 414 -16.95 20.72 7.35
C ASP A 414 -15.70 21.27 6.64
N PHE A 415 -15.74 21.35 5.29
CA PHE A 415 -14.60 21.83 4.49
C PHE A 415 -15.06 22.46 3.17
N VAL A 416 -14.24 23.36 2.60
CA VAL A 416 -14.51 23.99 1.31
C VAL A 416 -14.12 23.05 0.17
N CYS A 417 -15.01 22.84 -0.80
CA CYS A 417 -14.85 21.86 -1.89
C CYS A 417 -14.05 22.38 -3.09
N GLU A 418 -14.29 23.62 -3.46
CA GLU A 418 -13.72 24.29 -4.63
C GLU A 418 -13.73 25.80 -4.38
N LEU A 419 -12.91 26.54 -5.12
CA LEU A 419 -12.96 28.00 -5.13
C LEU A 419 -14.23 28.42 -5.89
N GLU A 420 -14.92 29.45 -5.39
CA GLU A 420 -16.01 30.11 -6.11
C GLU A 420 -15.51 30.83 -7.37
#